data_AF-A0A1C5F3Q7-F1
#
_entry.id   AF-A0A1C5F3Q7-F1
#
_cell.length_a   1.000
_cell.length_b   1.000
_cell.length_c   1.000
_cell.angle_alpha   90.00
_cell.angle_beta   90.00
_cell.angle_gamma   90.00
#
_symmetry.space_group_name_H-M   'P 1'
#
loop_
_entity.id
_entity.type
_entity.pdbx_description
1 polymer ?
#
loop_
_entity_poly.entity_id
_entity_poly.type
_entity_poly.pdbx_seq_one_letter_code
_entity_poly.pdbx_strand_id
1 'polypeptide(L)' 'MLRTGVTWANMPTEMIGCSGVTCWRRLRDWTEAGVWPRLHEILLAELRKAGLLDMEDAAVDGSHVR' A
#
# COMPACT_ATOMS: atom_id res chain seq x y z
N MET A 1 16.46 5.99 -3.06
CA MET A 1 15.68 6.98 -2.27
C MET A 1 14.51 7.46 -3.13
N LEU A 2 13.27 7.00 -2.85
CA LEU A 2 12.08 7.57 -3.47
C LEU A 2 11.89 8.96 -2.86
N ARG A 3 12.32 10.02 -3.57
CA ARG A 3 11.97 11.39 -3.21
C ARG A 3 10.45 11.51 -3.35
N THR A 4 9.76 11.75 -2.24
CA THR A 4 8.35 12.13 -2.21
C THR A 4 8.12 13.28 -3.20
N GLY A 5 7.20 13.09 -4.16
CA GLY A 5 6.84 14.13 -5.14
C GLY A 5 6.73 13.70 -6.61
N VAL A 6 6.95 12.44 -6.98
CA VAL A 6 6.74 11.99 -8.36
C VAL A 6 5.24 11.82 -8.63
N THR A 7 4.70 12.56 -9.58
CA THR A 7 3.31 12.39 -10.03
C THR A 7 3.14 11.04 -10.73
N TRP A 8 1.93 10.50 -10.76
CA TRP A 8 1.63 9.29 -11.54
C TRP A 8 2.03 9.42 -13.02
N ALA A 9 1.98 10.62 -13.59
CA ALA A 9 2.41 10.88 -14.96
C ALA A 9 3.94 10.70 -15.15
N ASN A 10 4.73 10.93 -14.10
CA ASN A 10 6.19 10.88 -14.13
C ASN A 10 6.75 9.52 -13.67
N MET A 11 5.91 8.50 -13.46
CA MET A 11 6.39 7.17 -13.07
C MET A 11 7.08 6.45 -14.24
N PRO A 12 8.20 5.76 -13.98
CA PRO A 12 8.96 5.08 -15.02
C PRO A 12 8.22 3.82 -15.52
N THR A 13 7.56 3.94 -16.68
CA THR A 13 6.76 2.86 -17.28
C THR A 13 7.57 1.56 -17.50
N GLU A 14 8.83 1.66 -17.94
CA GLU A 14 9.68 0.50 -18.21
C GLU A 14 9.97 -0.35 -16.96
N MET A 15 10.09 0.30 -15.79
CA MET A 15 10.33 -0.39 -14.52
C MET A 15 9.04 -1.00 -13.95
N ILE A 16 7.91 -0.35 -14.19
CA ILE A 16 6.61 -0.68 -13.57
C ILE A 16 5.77 -1.61 -14.47
N GLY A 17 6.13 -1.71 -15.75
CA GLY A 17 5.40 -2.51 -16.75
C GLY A 17 4.05 -1.91 -17.17
N CYS A 18 3.70 -0.73 -16.67
CA CYS A 18 2.52 0.03 -17.10
C CYS A 18 2.69 1.53 -16.81
N SER A 19 1.87 2.37 -17.45
CA SER A 19 1.84 3.80 -17.16
C SER A 19 1.41 4.05 -15.71
N GLY A 20 1.90 5.13 -15.08
CA GLY A 20 1.45 5.45 -13.73
C GLY A 20 -0.03 5.83 -13.65
N VAL A 21 -0.65 6.30 -14.74
CA VAL A 21 -2.12 6.47 -14.82
C VAL A 21 -2.85 5.13 -14.70
N THR A 22 -2.34 4.08 -15.37
CA THR A 22 -2.87 2.71 -15.24
C THR A 22 -2.67 2.20 -13.81
N CYS A 23 -1.51 2.44 -13.21
CA CYS A 23 -1.22 2.06 -11.83
C CYS A 23 -2.19 2.73 -10.84
N TRP A 24 -2.39 4.04 -10.96
CA TRP A 24 -3.33 4.79 -10.13
C TRP A 24 -4.77 4.28 -10.25
N ARG A 25 -5.23 4.01 -11.48
CA ARG A 25 -6.59 3.46 -11.69
C ARG A 25 -6.75 2.13 -10.98
N ARG A 26 -5.78 1.22 -11.10
CA ARG A 26 -5.81 -0.08 -10.40
C ARG A 26 -5.79 0.09 -8.88
N LEU A 27 -4.94 0.99 -8.38
CA LEU A 27 -4.88 1.33 -6.96
C LEU A 27 -6.25 1.81 -6.46
N ARG A 28 -6.88 2.75 -7.17
CA ARG A 28 -8.22 3.25 -6.86
C ARG A 28 -9.26 2.13 -6.88
N ASP A 29 -9.31 1.35 -7.96
CA ASP A 29 -10.29 0.28 -8.13
C ASP A 29 -10.16 -0.79 -7.01
N TRP A 30 -8.94 -1.09 -6.56
CA TRP A 30 -8.69 -1.97 -5.42
C TRP A 30 -9.11 -1.35 -4.08
N THR A 31 -8.90 -0.05 -3.91
CA THR A 31 -9.40 0.69 -2.74
C THR A 31 -10.92 0.66 -2.68
N GLU A 32 -11.61 0.94 -3.79
CA GLU A 32 -13.07 0.89 -3.90
C GLU A 32 -13.62 -0.53 -3.66
N ALA A 33 -12.90 -1.55 -4.13
CA ALA A 33 -13.25 -2.94 -3.89
C ALA A 33 -12.92 -3.45 -2.46
N GLY A 34 -12.32 -2.62 -1.59
CA GLY A 34 -11.98 -3.00 -0.22
C GLY A 34 -10.86 -4.05 -0.13
N VAL A 35 -9.96 -4.10 -1.11
CA VAL A 35 -8.86 -5.07 -1.14
C VAL A 35 -7.89 -4.85 0.02
N TRP A 36 -7.59 -3.60 0.37
CA TRP A 36 -6.55 -3.27 1.34
C TRP A 36 -6.85 -3.77 2.76
N PRO A 37 -8.04 -3.52 3.35
CA PRO A 37 -8.36 -4.06 4.67
C PRO A 37 -8.29 -5.58 4.71
N ARG A 38 -8.84 -6.26 3.69
CA ARG A 38 -8.83 -7.72 3.61
C ARG A 38 -7.42 -8.29 3.49
N LEU A 39 -6.59 -7.69 2.64
CA LEU A 39 -5.20 -8.09 2.46
C LEU A 39 -4.41 -7.91 3.77
N HIS A 40 -4.65 -6.80 4.47
CA HIS A 40 -4.02 -6.51 5.75
C HIS A 40 -4.34 -7.59 6.79
N GLU A 41 -5.61 -7.96 6.94
CA GLU A 41 -6.04 -9.02 7.87
C GLU A 41 -5.37 -10.37 7.58
N ILE A 42 -5.35 -10.77 6.31
CA ILE A 42 -4.70 -12.02 5.88
C ILE A 42 -3.20 -11.98 6.21
N LEU A 43 -2.52 -10.89 5.86
CA LEU A 43 -1.09 -10.76 6.11
C LEU A 43 -0.78 -10.80 7.62
N LEU A 44 -1.57 -10.12 8.45
CA LEU A 44 -1.42 -10.19 9.90
C LEU A 44 -1.62 -11.61 10.44
N ALA A 45 -2.62 -12.33 9.93
CA ALA A 45 -2.87 -13.71 10.35
C ALA A 45 -1.67 -14.63 10.02
N GLU A 46 -1.13 -14.53 8.81
CA GLU A 46 0.03 -15.32 8.39
C GLU A 46 1.30 -14.94 9.17
N LEU A 47 1.56 -13.65 9.39
CA LEU A 47 2.73 -13.20 10.15
C LEU A 47 2.65 -13.63 11.63
N ARG A 48 1.47 -13.56 12.25
CA ARG A 48 1.25 -14.08 13.61
C ARG A 48 1.50 -15.58 13.68
N LYS A 49 0.98 -16.34 12.71
CA LYS A 49 1.18 -17.80 12.63
C LYS A 49 2.66 -18.16 12.45
N ALA A 50 3.40 -17.37 11.68
CA ALA A 50 4.83 -17.55 11.46
C ALA A 50 5.71 -17.06 12.62
N GLY A 51 5.15 -16.36 13.62
CA GLY A 51 5.92 -15.75 14.69
C GLY A 51 6.82 -14.60 14.23
N LEU A 52 6.49 -13.98 13.09
CA LEU A 52 7.28 -12.90 12.47
C LEU A 52 6.73 -11.50 12.76
N LEU A 53 5.70 -11.42 13.60
CA LEU A 53 5.13 -10.15 14.04
C LEU A 53 5.79 -9.78 15.37
N ASP A 54 6.73 -8.85 15.32
CA ASP A 54 7.24 -8.18 16.51
C ASP A 54 6.14 -7.28 17.08
N MET A 55 5.88 -7.43 18.38
CA MET A 55 4.83 -6.72 19.11
C MET A 55 5.40 -5.77 20.17
N GLU A 56 6.73 -5.67 20.28
CA GLU A 56 7.38 -4.75 21.22
C GLU A 56 7.21 -3.28 20.78
N ASP A 57 7.21 -3.05 19.46
CA ASP A 57 7.03 -1.73 18.86
C ASP A 57 5.74 -1.65 18.05
N ALA A 58 4.97 -0.57 18.26
CA ALA A 58 3.78 -0.27 17.47
C ALA A 58 3.80 1.18 16.97
N ALA A 59 3.53 1.38 15.68
CA ALA A 59 3.34 2.70 15.10
C ALA A 59 1.88 3.14 15.26
N VAL A 60 1.67 4.28 15.94
CA VAL A 60 0.36 4.93 16.04
C VAL A 60 0.31 6.04 15.00
N ASP A 61 -0.53 5.87 13.97
CA ASP A 61 -0.79 6.92 12.98
C ASP A 61 -2.09 7.67 13.32
N GLY A 62 -2.08 8.99 13.11
CA GLY A 62 -3.19 9.89 13.40
C GLY A 62 -3.60 10.68 12.17
N SER A 63 -4.65 10.22 11.48
CA SER A 63 -5.24 10.97 10.37
C SER A 63 -6.24 12.00 10.89
N HIS A 64 -5.94 13.29 10.73
CA HIS A 64 -6.93 14.35 10.96
C HIS A 64 -7.93 14.36 9.81
N VAL A 65 -9.20 14.07 10.10
CA VAL A 65 -10.31 14.28 9.16
C VAL A 65 -10.86 15.68 9.44
N ARG A 66 -10.79 16.57 8.45
CA ARG A 66 -11.37 17.92 8.52
C ARG A 66 -12.74 17.95 7.86
#